data_AF-E0LVZ3-F1
#
_entry.id   AF-E0LVZ3-F1
#
_cell.length_a   1.000
_cell.length_b   1.000
_cell.length_c   1.000
_cell.angle_alpha   90.00
_cell.angle_beta   90.00
_cell.angle_gamma   90.00
#
_symmetry.space_group_name_H-M   'P 1'
#
loop_
_entity.id
_entity.type
_entity.pdbx_description
1 polymer ?
#
loop_
_entity_poly.entity_id
_entity_poly.type
_entity_poly.pdbx_seq_one_letter_code
_entity_poly.pdbx_strand_id
1 'polypeptide(L)' 'MRAWVLLSLAIITEIIGTLFMKWSSLNGSHSGYLMMLGMIACSYILLSFAIKRIALGVAYALWEGAGILLITLFSV' A
#
# COMPACT_ATOMS: atom_id res chain seq x y z
N MET A 1 -0.12 1.05 20.34
CA MET A 1 -1.44 0.85 19.71
C MET A 1 -1.63 1.64 18.40
N ARG A 2 -1.63 2.98 18.39
CA ARG A 2 -1.95 3.78 17.18
C ARG A 2 -1.05 3.55 15.95
N ALA A 3 0.24 3.30 16.14
CA ALA A 3 1.18 3.11 15.02
C ALA A 3 0.95 1.81 14.21
N TRP A 4 0.49 0.75 14.88
CA TRP A 4 0.16 -0.52 14.22
C TRP A 4 -1.10 -0.39 13.35
N VAL A 5 -2.08 0.42 13.79
CA VAL A 5 -3.28 0.72 12.99
C VAL A 5 -2.92 1.54 11.74
N LEU A 6 -2.00 2.51 11.87
CA LEU A 6 -1.49 3.27 10.72
C LEU A 6 -0.72 2.37 9.73
N LEU A 7 0.05 1.41 10.24
CA LEU A 7 0.76 0.43 9.43
C LEU A 7 -0.21 -0.46 8.64
N SER A 8 -1.25 -1.00 9.29
CA SER A 8 -2.29 -1.77 8.60
C SER A 8 -3.02 -0.93 7.55
N LEU A 9 -3.27 0.34 7.85
CA LEU A 9 -3.90 1.25 6.89
C LEU A 9 -3.00 1.52 5.68
N ALA A 10 -1.69 1.69 5.89
CA ALA A 10 -0.71 1.87 4.81
C ALA A 10 -0.75 0.67 3.84
N ILE A 11 -0.69 -0.55 4.37
CA ILE A 11 -0.76 -1.79 3.57
C ILE A 11 -2.06 -1.87 2.76
N ILE A 12 -3.21 -1.59 3.37
CA ILE A 12 -4.51 -1.61 2.66
C ILE A 12 -4.50 -0.59 1.49
N THR A 13 -3.98 0.61 1.75
CA THR A 13 -3.96 1.69 0.75
C THR A 13 -3.06 1.34 -0.43
N GLU A 14 -1.93 0.69 -0.18
CA GLU A 14 -1.03 0.17 -1.20
C GLU A 14 -1.68 -0.92 -2.07
N ILE A 15 -2.36 -1.87 -1.44
CA ILE A 15 -3.07 -2.96 -2.15
C ILE A 15 -4.16 -2.39 -3.05
N ILE A 16 -4.91 -1.40 -2.56
CA ILE A 16 -5.91 -0.71 -3.38
C ILE A 16 -5.24 0.00 -4.56
N GLY A 17 -4.12 0.68 -4.34
CA GLY A 17 -3.34 1.34 -5.40
C GLY A 17 -2.87 0.37 -6.48
N THR A 18 -2.33 -0.79 -6.10
CA THR A 18 -1.85 -1.82 -7.03
C THR A 18 -2.99 -2.54 -7.75
N LEU A 19 -4.15 -2.73 -7.11
CA LEU A 19 -5.37 -3.20 -7.76
C LEU A 19 -5.85 -2.22 -8.84
N PHE A 20 -5.85 -0.91 -8.54
CA PHE A 20 -6.18 0.12 -9.53
C PHE A 20 -5.19 0.12 -10.70
N MET A 21 -3.90 -0.15 -10.46
CA MET A 21 -2.90 -0.32 -11.52
C MET A 21 -3.28 -1.47 -12.47
N LYS A 22 -3.61 -2.65 -11.92
CA LYS A 22 -4.03 -3.82 -12.71
C LYS A 22 -5.29 -3.50 -13.52
N TRP A 23 -6.28 -2.88 -12.91
CA TRP A 23 -7.53 -2.51 -13.58
C TRP A 23 -7.32 -1.44 -14.67
N SER A 24 -6.49 -0.44 -14.39
CA SER A 24 -6.07 0.59 -15.35
C SER A 24 -5.37 0.01 -16.57
N SER A 25 -4.47 -0.97 -16.35
CA SER A 25 -3.77 -1.68 -17.42
C SER A 25 -4.70 -2.49 -18.31
N LEU A 26 -5.81 -3.01 -17.77
CA LEU A 26 -6.79 -3.78 -18.54
C LEU A 26 -7.75 -2.89 -19.35
N ASN A 27 -8.16 -1.75 -18.78
CA ASN A 27 -9.14 -0.85 -19.41
C ASN A 27 -8.52 0.30 -20.21
N GLY A 28 -7.20 0.48 -20.18
CA GLY A 28 -6.50 1.56 -20.89
C GLY A 28 -6.83 2.98 -20.39
N SER A 29 -7.43 3.11 -19.21
CA SER A 29 -7.89 4.40 -18.67
C SER A 29 -6.78 5.14 -17.94
N HIS A 30 -6.37 6.31 -18.45
CA HIS A 30 -5.37 7.17 -17.80
C HIS A 30 -5.75 7.62 -16.38
N SER A 31 -7.06 7.63 -16.07
CA SER A 31 -7.56 8.00 -14.74
C SER A 31 -7.16 7.00 -13.65
N GLY A 32 -7.02 5.71 -13.98
CA GLY A 32 -6.62 4.68 -13.03
C GLY A 32 -5.18 4.86 -12.53
N TYR A 33 -4.27 5.33 -13.39
CA TYR A 33 -2.90 5.65 -13.00
C TYR A 33 -2.80 6.86 -12.06
N LEU A 34 -3.66 7.87 -12.24
CA LEU A 34 -3.72 9.02 -11.33
C LEU A 34 -4.17 8.58 -9.92
N MET A 35 -5.17 7.70 -9.86
CA MET A 35 -5.68 7.12 -8.62
C MET A 35 -4.64 6.24 -7.93
N MET A 36 -3.89 5.43 -8.69
CA MET A 36 -2.77 4.63 -8.22
C MET A 36 -1.70 5.50 -7.55
N LEU A 37 -1.27 6.57 -8.19
CA LEU A 37 -0.25 7.47 -7.63
C LEU A 37 -0.71 8.10 -6.30
N GLY A 38 -1.98 8.51 -6.22
CA GLY A 38 -2.56 9.04 -4.98
C GLY A 38 -2.58 8.01 -3.84
N MET A 39 -2.98 6.78 -4.14
CA MET A 39 -3.03 5.66 -3.19
C MET A 39 -1.62 5.26 -2.69
N ILE A 40 -0.64 5.15 -3.59
CA ILE A 40 0.74 4.83 -3.24
C ILE A 40 1.35 5.95 -2.38
N ALA A 41 1.18 7.22 -2.78
CA ALA A 41 1.65 8.35 -1.99
C ALA A 41 1.04 8.35 -0.57
N CYS A 42 -0.27 8.08 -0.47
CA CYS A 42 -0.95 7.96 0.81
C CYS A 42 -0.37 6.82 1.68
N SER A 43 -0.10 5.66 1.08
CA SER A 43 0.55 4.53 1.78
C SER A 43 1.92 4.93 2.36
N TYR A 44 2.79 5.54 1.56
CA TYR A 44 4.11 5.98 2.02
C TYR A 44 4.06 7.05 3.11
N ILE A 45 3.06 7.95 3.07
CA ILE A 45 2.85 8.95 4.13
C ILE A 45 2.45 8.24 5.43
N LEU A 46 1.49 7.32 5.38
CA LEU A 46 1.04 6.55 6.54
C LEU A 46 2.18 5.69 7.12
N LEU A 47 2.99 5.08 6.26
CA LEU A 47 4.19 4.34 6.65
C LEU A 47 5.19 5.25 7.36
N SER A 48 5.44 6.45 6.81
CA SER A 48 6.34 7.44 7.43
C SER A 48 5.89 7.84 8.84
N PHE A 49 4.58 7.88 9.11
CA PHE A 49 4.05 8.10 10.46
C PHE A 49 4.18 6.86 11.35
N ALA A 50 4.06 5.64 10.82
CA ALA A 50 4.21 4.40 11.58
C ALA A 50 5.67 4.17 12.03
N ILE A 51 6.64 4.45 11.15
CA ILE A 51 8.08 4.30 11.40
C ILE A 51 8.55 5.24 12.55
N LYS A 52 7.89 6.37 12.79
CA LYS A 52 8.22 7.25 13.94
C LYS A 52 8.06 6.57 15.31
N ARG A 53 7.33 5.46 15.39
CA ARG A 53 7.14 4.70 16.65
C ARG A 53 7.61 3.24 16.60
N ILE A 54 7.84 2.69 15.41
CA ILE A 54 8.23 1.29 15.20
C ILE A 54 9.63 1.28 14.60
N ALA A 55 10.47 0.32 14.98
CA ALA A 55 11.79 0.16 14.36
C ALA A 55 11.65 0.03 12.84
N LEU A 56 12.42 0.84 12.09
CA LEU A 56 12.37 0.93 10.63
C LEU A 56 12.36 -0.45 9.96
N GLY A 57 13.25 -1.35 10.38
CA GLY A 57 13.36 -2.70 9.82
C GLY A 57 12.11 -3.54 10.02
N VAL A 58 11.45 -3.44 11.17
CA VAL A 58 10.22 -4.20 11.46
C VAL A 58 9.05 -3.65 10.65
N ALA A 59 8.93 -2.33 10.57
CA ALA A 59 7.88 -1.67 9.79
C ALA A 59 7.99 -2.01 8.30
N TYR A 60 9.19 -1.93 7.72
CA TYR A 60 9.41 -2.28 6.31
C TYR A 60 9.20 -3.77 6.04
N ALA A 61 9.71 -4.66 6.90
CA ALA A 61 9.54 -6.10 6.72
C ALA A 61 8.06 -6.52 6.72
N LEU A 62 7.26 -5.93 7.61
CA LEU A 62 5.81 -6.15 7.63
C LEU A 62 5.09 -5.52 6.44
N TRP A 63 5.47 -4.30 6.08
CA TRP A 63 4.84 -3.56 4.98
C TRP A 63 5.03 -4.28 3.64
N GLU A 64 6.27 -4.59 3.27
CA GLU A 64 6.60 -5.34 2.06
C GLU A 64 6.07 -6.78 2.12
N GLY A 65 6.26 -7.47 3.25
CA GLY A 65 5.85 -8.87 3.41
C GLY A 65 4.34 -9.07 3.35
N ALA A 66 3.57 -8.24 4.06
CA ALA A 66 2.11 -8.31 4.04
C ALA A 66 1.54 -7.79 2.70
N GLY A 67 2.15 -6.75 2.13
CA GLY A 67 1.78 -6.21 0.83
C GLY A 67 1.86 -7.28 -0.26
N ILE A 68 3.01 -7.96 -0.40
CA ILE A 68 3.20 -9.00 -1.42
C ILE A 68 2.25 -10.19 -1.19
N LEU A 69 2.09 -10.67 0.05
CA LEU A 69 1.17 -11.78 0.35
C LEU A 69 -0.27 -11.48 -0.06
N LEU A 70 -0.76 -10.26 0.23
CA LEU A 70 -2.12 -9.88 -0.10
C LEU A 70 -2.27 -9.60 -1.60
N ILE A 71 -1.32 -8.90 -2.22
CA ILE A 71 -1.34 -8.64 -3.67
C ILE A 71 -1.34 -9.96 -4.43
N THR A 72 -0.50 -10.94 -4.05
CA THR A 72 -0.50 -12.25 -4.71
C THR A 72 -1.82 -13.01 -4.53
N LEU A 73 -2.46 -12.92 -3.37
CA LEU A 73 -3.76 -13.54 -3.12
C LEU A 73 -4.90 -12.93 -3.96
N PHE A 74 -4.90 -11.60 -4.13
CA PHE A 74 -5.95 -10.87 -4.85
C PHE A 74 -5.64 -10.63 -6.33
N SER A 75 -4.39 -10.85 -6.76
CA SER A 75 -3.96 -10.67 -8.15
C SER A 75 -4.12 -11.94 -8.99
N VAL A 76 -4.39 -13.11 -8.40
CA VAL A 76 -4.74 -14.32 -9.17
C VAL A 76 -6.15 -14.22 -9.75
#